data_AF-A0A519U1N6-F1
#
_entry.id   AF-A0A519U1N6-F1
#
_cell.length_a   1.000
_cell.length_b   1.000
_cell.length_c   1.000
_cell.angle_alpha   90.00
_cell.angle_beta   90.00
_cell.angle_gamma   90.00
#
_symmetry.space_group_name_H-M   'P 1'
#
loop_
_entity.id
_entity.type
_entity.pdbx_description
1 polymer ?
#
loop_
_entity_poly.entity_id
_entity_poly.type
_entity_poly.pdbx_seq_one_letter_code
_entity_poly.pdbx_strand_id
1 'polypeptide(L)'
;MSKPRKVSIKQGVFGQVLWLEGNFMPSPDQPNRSKSLGVVRDVYIYKAIKVNQTTGESPLFSNINGELVAKVKTNKIGYFQCSLAPGKYSVFTAEEDSKFFGSISDGEGYINPFEVQAGQVTRFDISINYKAAY
;
A
#
# COMPACT_ATOMS: atom_id res chain seq x y z
N MET A 1 -10.04 -2.73 22.86
CA MET A 1 -9.02 -3.39 22.00
C MET A 1 -9.74 -4.23 20.96
N SER A 2 -9.55 -3.93 19.68
CA SER A 2 -10.14 -4.68 18.57
C SER A 2 -9.40 -6.02 18.42
N LYS A 3 -10.12 -7.16 18.37
CA LYS A 3 -9.51 -8.48 18.11
C LYS A 3 -8.70 -8.44 16.80
N PRO A 4 -7.51 -9.06 16.73
CA PRO A 4 -6.78 -9.19 15.47
C PRO A 4 -7.67 -9.92 14.46
N ARG A 5 -7.87 -9.31 13.27
CA ARG A 5 -8.69 -9.91 12.22
C ARG A 5 -7.95 -11.12 11.63
N LYS A 6 -8.62 -12.27 11.62
CA LYS A 6 -8.07 -13.52 11.10
C LYS A 6 -8.05 -13.47 9.56
N VAL A 7 -6.89 -13.73 8.98
CA VAL A 7 -6.72 -13.97 7.54
C VAL A 7 -7.58 -15.18 7.16
N SER A 8 -8.43 -15.05 6.15
CA SER A 8 -9.35 -16.11 5.73
C SER A 8 -9.00 -16.73 4.38
N ILE A 9 -8.07 -16.13 3.64
CA ILE A 9 -7.56 -16.66 2.37
C ILE A 9 -6.46 -17.70 2.60
N LYS A 10 -6.30 -18.63 1.67
CA LYS A 10 -5.27 -19.68 1.72
C LYS A 10 -4.01 -19.34 0.91
N GLN A 11 -4.12 -18.39 -0.01
CA GLN A 11 -3.02 -17.91 -0.84
C GLN A 11 -3.33 -16.48 -1.31
N GLY A 12 -2.34 -15.59 -1.34
CA GLY A 12 -2.50 -14.23 -1.84
C GLY A 12 -1.84 -13.19 -0.94
N VAL A 13 -2.53 -12.07 -0.70
CA VAL A 13 -2.01 -10.95 0.09
C VAL A 13 -3.01 -10.46 1.13
N PHE A 14 -2.54 -10.02 2.28
CA PHE A 14 -3.31 -9.26 3.25
C PHE A 14 -2.47 -8.14 3.85
N GLY A 15 -3.13 -7.14 4.43
CA GLY A 15 -2.42 -6.07 5.12
C GLY A 15 -3.33 -4.97 5.62
N GLN A 16 -2.71 -3.88 6.05
CA GLN A 16 -3.35 -2.65 6.47
C GLN A 16 -2.84 -1.47 5.64
N VAL A 17 -3.76 -0.57 5.30
CA VAL A 17 -3.43 0.75 4.76
C VAL A 17 -3.55 1.77 5.89
N LEU A 18 -2.43 2.40 6.21
CA LEU A 18 -2.29 3.41 7.25
C LEU A 18 -2.05 4.77 6.60
N TRP A 19 -2.76 5.78 7.09
CA TRP A 19 -2.53 7.18 6.75
C TRP A 19 -1.62 7.81 7.79
N LEU A 20 -0.50 8.39 7.34
CA LEU A 20 0.45 9.12 8.15
C LEU A 20 0.48 10.58 7.69
N GLU A 21 0.19 11.49 8.63
CA GLU A 21 0.25 12.94 8.40
C GLU A 21 0.91 13.67 9.57
N GLY A 22 1.52 14.81 9.25
CA GLY A 22 2.14 15.70 10.23
C GLY A 22 3.63 15.45 10.43
N ASN A 23 4.17 16.04 11.50
CA ASN A 23 5.60 15.99 11.81
C ASN A 23 5.97 14.74 12.61
N PHE A 24 6.91 13.96 12.10
CA PHE A 24 7.52 12.79 12.73
C PHE A 24 9.00 13.04 13.11
N MET A 25 9.54 14.25 12.93
CA MET A 25 10.90 14.61 13.38
C MET A 25 11.01 14.48 14.92
N PRO A 26 12.06 13.83 15.43
CA PRO A 26 12.33 13.78 16.87
C PRO A 26 12.69 15.17 17.39
N SER A 27 11.99 15.64 18.42
CA SER A 27 12.34 16.86 19.16
C SER A 27 12.28 16.58 20.66
N PRO A 28 13.28 17.00 21.46
CA PRO A 28 13.25 16.87 22.91
C PRO A 28 12.08 17.64 23.54
N ASP A 29 11.63 18.73 22.89
CA ASP A 29 10.72 19.72 23.47
C ASP A 29 9.27 19.60 22.97
N GLN A 30 8.99 18.68 22.04
CA GLN A 30 7.64 18.46 21.53
C GLN A 30 7.30 16.96 21.44
N PRO A 31 6.20 16.51 22.08
CA PRO A 31 5.69 15.18 21.84
C PRO A 31 5.26 15.06 20.37
N ASN A 32 5.61 13.93 19.73
CA ASN A 32 5.20 13.60 18.37
C ASN A 32 3.68 13.81 18.21
N ARG A 33 3.28 14.82 17.41
CA ARG A 33 1.87 15.10 17.07
C ARG A 33 1.32 14.18 15.98
N SER A 34 2.10 13.20 15.58
CA SER A 34 1.87 12.34 14.45
C SER A 34 0.73 11.34 14.72
N LYS A 35 -0.17 11.18 13.76
CA LYS A 35 -1.27 10.20 13.83
C LYS A 35 -1.03 9.13 12.76
N SER A 36 -1.15 7.87 13.17
CA SER A 36 -1.30 6.74 12.24
C SER A 36 -2.69 6.17 12.41
N LEU A 37 -3.48 6.21 11.35
CA LEU A 37 -4.86 5.73 11.34
C LEU A 37 -5.08 4.81 10.16
N GLY A 38 -5.74 3.68 10.41
CA GLY A 38 -6.24 2.83 9.34
C GLY A 38 -7.25 3.60 8.49
N VAL A 39 -7.12 3.51 7.17
CA VAL A 39 -7.90 4.35 6.24
C VAL A 39 -8.63 3.53 5.18
N VAL A 40 -9.85 3.97 4.82
CA VAL A 40 -10.63 3.39 3.71
C VAL A 40 -10.06 3.87 2.37
N ARG A 41 -9.61 2.93 1.55
CA ARG A 41 -9.01 3.15 0.23
C ARG A 41 -9.37 2.01 -0.72
N ASP A 42 -9.46 2.34 -1.99
CA ASP A 42 -9.38 1.33 -3.03
C ASP A 42 -7.91 0.97 -3.24
N VAL A 43 -7.61 -0.32 -3.14
CA VAL A 43 -6.29 -0.94 -3.33
C VAL A 43 -6.31 -1.63 -4.69
N TYR A 44 -5.39 -1.21 -5.57
CA TYR A 44 -5.21 -1.75 -6.90
C TYR A 44 -3.96 -2.64 -6.92
N ILE A 45 -4.14 -3.88 -7.35
CA ILE A 45 -3.08 -4.89 -7.42
C ILE A 45 -2.82 -5.16 -8.89
N TYR A 46 -1.63 -4.82 -9.35
CA TYR A 46 -1.17 -5.07 -10.71
C TYR A 46 -0.13 -6.19 -10.71
N LYS A 47 0.12 -6.80 -11.87
CA LYS A 47 1.42 -7.45 -12.10
C LYS A 47 2.54 -6.47 -11.79
N ALA A 48 3.72 -6.97 -11.41
CA ALA A 48 4.84 -6.12 -11.00
C ALA A 48 5.06 -4.93 -11.94
N ILE A 49 4.98 -3.71 -11.39
CA ILE A 49 5.08 -2.44 -12.10
C ILE A 49 6.40 -1.78 -11.76
N LYS A 50 7.16 -1.39 -12.77
CA LYS A 50 8.31 -0.49 -12.63
C LYS A 50 7.91 0.97 -12.83
N VAL A 51 8.70 1.89 -12.27
CA VAL A 51 8.46 3.34 -12.38
C VAL A 51 8.29 3.83 -13.82
N ASN A 52 9.04 3.28 -14.78
CA ASN A 52 8.95 3.65 -16.19
C ASN A 52 7.65 3.20 -16.89
N GLN A 53 6.80 2.43 -16.21
CA GLN A 53 5.46 2.04 -16.65
C GLN A 53 4.37 2.92 -16.04
N THR A 54 4.73 4.04 -15.43
CA THR A 54 3.79 4.97 -14.81
C THR A 54 3.89 6.36 -15.43
N THR A 55 2.85 7.17 -15.22
CA THR A 55 2.87 8.60 -15.53
C THR A 55 2.70 9.38 -14.23
N GLY A 56 3.39 10.51 -14.09
CA GLY A 56 3.46 11.29 -12.85
C GLY A 56 4.79 11.10 -12.12
N GLU A 57 4.85 11.53 -10.86
CA GLU A 57 6.08 11.52 -10.07
C GLU A 57 5.87 10.73 -8.79
N SER A 58 6.85 9.89 -8.43
CA SER A 58 6.80 9.17 -7.17
C SER A 58 6.67 10.13 -5.98
N PRO A 59 5.81 9.83 -4.99
CA PRO A 59 5.05 8.58 -4.83
C PRO A 59 3.61 8.63 -5.39
N LEU A 60 3.24 9.65 -6.16
CA LEU A 60 1.88 9.87 -6.66
C LEU A 60 1.81 9.88 -8.20
N PHE A 61 1.25 8.81 -8.74
CA PHE A 61 1.13 8.61 -10.19
C PHE A 61 -0.27 8.95 -10.69
N SER A 62 -0.37 9.54 -11.88
CA SER A 62 -1.66 9.82 -12.53
C SER A 62 -2.15 8.65 -13.40
N ASN A 63 -1.25 7.76 -13.81
CA ASN A 63 -1.59 6.58 -14.59
C ASN A 63 -0.61 5.43 -14.34
N ILE A 64 -1.12 4.19 -14.45
CA ILE A 64 -0.34 2.96 -14.34
C ILE A 64 -0.58 2.16 -15.62
N ASN A 65 0.47 1.98 -16.42
CA ASN A 65 0.43 1.17 -17.64
C ASN A 65 0.87 -0.26 -17.33
N GLY A 66 -0.09 -1.08 -16.91
CA GLY A 66 0.13 -2.50 -16.68
C GLY A 66 -1.15 -3.28 -16.46
N GLU A 67 -0.99 -4.60 -16.27
CA GLU A 67 -2.11 -5.52 -16.08
C GLU A 67 -2.68 -5.39 -14.66
N LEU A 68 -3.89 -4.84 -14.55
CA LEU A 68 -4.66 -4.83 -13.30
C LEU A 68 -5.20 -6.23 -13.04
N VAL A 69 -4.77 -6.83 -11.92
CA VAL A 69 -5.15 -8.19 -11.52
C VAL A 69 -6.35 -8.17 -10.59
N ALA A 70 -6.38 -7.21 -9.64
CA ALA A 70 -7.47 -7.10 -8.70
C ALA A 70 -7.65 -5.67 -8.16
N LYS A 71 -8.87 -5.38 -7.72
CA LYS A 71 -9.21 -4.17 -6.97
C LYS A 71 -9.97 -4.57 -5.71
N VAL A 72 -9.48 -4.16 -4.54
CA VAL A 72 -10.12 -4.44 -3.25
C VAL A 72 -10.25 -3.17 -2.43
N LYS A 73 -11.34 -3.03 -1.66
CA LYS A 73 -11.53 -1.87 -0.77
C LYS A 73 -11.11 -2.24 0.65
N THR A 74 -10.30 -1.40 1.29
CA THR A 74 -10.00 -1.55 2.73
C THR A 74 -11.23 -1.21 3.57
N ASN A 75 -11.32 -1.76 4.77
CA ASN A 75 -12.36 -1.38 5.72
C ASN A 75 -11.93 -0.18 6.60
N LYS A 76 -12.77 0.18 7.58
CA LYS A 76 -12.57 1.33 8.49
C LYS A 76 -11.27 1.32 9.30
N ILE A 77 -10.60 0.16 9.42
CA ILE A 77 -9.29 0.05 10.10
C ILE A 77 -8.15 -0.13 9.10
N GLY A 78 -8.38 0.12 7.81
CA GLY A 78 -7.38 -0.04 6.76
C GLY A 78 -7.13 -1.47 6.31
N TYR A 79 -7.78 -2.47 6.91
CA TYR A 79 -7.48 -3.88 6.60
C TYR A 79 -8.06 -4.32 5.24
N PHE A 80 -7.27 -5.09 4.48
CA PHE A 80 -7.67 -5.79 3.26
C PHE A 80 -7.05 -7.20 3.18
N GLN A 81 -7.63 -8.04 2.33
CA GLN A 81 -7.05 -9.29 1.87
C GLN A 81 -7.54 -9.60 0.44
N CYS A 82 -6.73 -10.26 -0.37
CA CYS A 82 -7.04 -10.61 -1.74
C CYS A 82 -6.41 -11.97 -2.08
N SER A 83 -7.22 -12.91 -2.58
CA SER A 83 -6.73 -14.19 -3.09
C SER A 83 -6.02 -13.95 -4.43
N LEU A 84 -4.79 -14.42 -4.56
CA LEU A 84 -3.98 -14.26 -5.77
C LEU A 84 -3.28 -15.57 -6.13
N ALA A 85 -3.05 -15.79 -7.43
CA ALA A 85 -2.15 -16.85 -7.90
C ALA A 85 -0.69 -16.51 -7.53
N PRO A 86 0.23 -17.50 -7.53
CA PRO A 86 1.64 -17.21 -7.30
C PRO A 86 2.20 -16.24 -8.36
N GLY A 87 3.08 -15.34 -7.94
CA GLY A 87 3.70 -14.35 -8.82
C GLY A 87 4.15 -13.08 -8.10
N LYS A 88 4.80 -12.18 -8.87
CA LYS A 88 5.24 -10.86 -8.42
C LYS A 88 4.23 -9.79 -8.82
N TYR A 89 3.88 -8.93 -7.88
CA TYR A 89 2.84 -7.92 -8.01
C TYR A 89 3.33 -6.57 -7.49
N SER A 90 2.59 -5.51 -7.85
CA SER A 90 2.73 -4.17 -7.30
C SER A 90 1.38 -3.70 -6.77
N VAL A 91 1.38 -2.97 -5.65
CA VAL A 91 0.16 -2.47 -5.03
C VAL A 91 0.13 -0.95 -4.91
N PHE A 92 -1.03 -0.38 -5.23
CA PHE A 92 -1.29 1.06 -5.21
C PHE A 92 -2.57 1.37 -4.45
N THR A 93 -2.66 2.53 -3.81
CA THR A 93 -3.93 3.05 -3.27
C THR A 93 -4.44 4.19 -4.13
N ALA A 94 -5.74 4.24 -4.41
CA ALA A 94 -6.33 5.42 -5.05
C ALA A 94 -6.47 6.55 -4.04
N GLU A 95 -5.95 7.71 -4.41
CA GLU A 95 -5.93 8.93 -3.62
C GLU A 95 -6.77 10.03 -4.28
N GLU A 96 -6.78 11.21 -3.67
CA GLU A 96 -7.40 12.43 -4.20
C GLU A 96 -6.90 12.75 -5.62
N ASP A 97 -7.68 13.53 -6.37
CA ASP A 97 -7.38 13.95 -7.75
C ASP A 97 -7.12 12.80 -8.75
N SER A 98 -7.75 11.64 -8.50
CA SER A 98 -7.58 10.42 -9.32
C SER A 98 -6.13 9.93 -9.41
N LYS A 99 -5.33 10.19 -8.38
CA LYS A 99 -3.94 9.73 -8.29
C LYS A 99 -3.84 8.35 -7.65
N PHE A 100 -2.72 7.69 -7.89
CA PHE A 100 -2.34 6.42 -7.29
C PHE A 100 -1.10 6.61 -6.44
N PHE A 101 -1.18 6.29 -5.15
CA PHE A 101 -0.01 6.26 -4.28
C PHE A 101 0.73 4.93 -4.41
N GLY A 102 2.04 4.99 -4.57
CA GLY A 102 2.95 3.86 -4.48
C GLY A 102 4.38 4.32 -4.20
N SER A 103 5.08 3.62 -3.30
CA SER A 103 6.46 3.97 -2.95
C SER A 103 7.48 3.14 -3.72
N ILE A 104 8.62 3.74 -4.05
CA ILE A 104 9.77 3.06 -4.65
C ILE A 104 10.80 2.89 -3.54
N SER A 105 10.98 1.68 -3.05
CA SER A 105 11.90 1.39 -1.94
C SER A 105 12.72 0.12 -2.12
N ASP A 106 12.63 -0.52 -3.29
CA ASP A 106 13.22 -1.84 -3.53
C ASP A 106 14.62 -1.81 -4.17
N GLY A 107 15.09 -0.64 -4.61
CA GLY A 107 16.37 -0.45 -5.30
C GLY A 107 16.40 -0.95 -6.76
N GLU A 108 15.40 -1.70 -7.21
CA GLU A 108 15.25 -2.22 -8.58
C GLU A 108 14.25 -1.43 -9.43
N GLY A 109 13.55 -0.47 -8.80
CA GLY A 109 12.60 0.42 -9.44
C GLY A 109 11.19 -0.16 -9.54
N TYR A 110 10.87 -1.28 -8.88
CA TYR A 110 9.47 -1.70 -8.75
C TYR A 110 8.78 -0.85 -7.68
N ILE A 111 7.52 -0.53 -7.94
CA ILE A 111 6.70 0.25 -7.02
C ILE A 111 5.94 -0.71 -6.11
N ASN A 112 6.08 -0.54 -4.79
CA ASN A 112 5.45 -1.36 -3.75
C ASN A 112 5.39 -2.87 -4.10
N PRO A 113 6.53 -3.51 -4.41
CA PRO A 113 6.52 -4.88 -4.88
C PRO A 113 6.19 -5.86 -3.74
N PHE A 114 5.44 -6.89 -4.06
CA PHE A 114 5.31 -8.08 -3.21
C PHE A 114 5.24 -9.34 -4.06
N GLU A 115 5.55 -10.47 -3.43
CA GLU A 115 5.49 -11.79 -4.08
C GLU A 115 4.52 -12.68 -3.34
N VAL A 116 3.74 -13.45 -4.10
CA VAL A 116 2.90 -14.53 -3.59
C VAL A 116 3.54 -15.85 -4.00
N GLN A 117 3.90 -16.68 -3.02
CA GLN A 117 4.36 -18.05 -3.27
C GLN A 117 3.18 -19.03 -3.21
N ALA A 118 3.36 -20.20 -3.83
CA ALA A 118 2.34 -21.25 -3.82
C ALA A 118 1.96 -21.64 -2.38
N GLY A 119 0.66 -21.62 -2.08
CA GLY A 119 0.09 -21.95 -0.78
C GLY A 119 0.37 -20.93 0.33
N GLN A 120 0.91 -19.75 0.01
CA GLN A 120 1.28 -18.74 1.01
C GLN A 120 0.43 -17.47 0.92
N VAL A 121 0.21 -16.85 2.08
CA VAL A 121 -0.39 -15.52 2.18
C VAL A 121 0.64 -14.52 2.64
N THR A 122 0.97 -13.59 1.77
CA THR A 122 1.96 -12.53 2.01
C THR A 122 1.32 -11.39 2.80
N ARG A 123 2.00 -10.91 3.85
CA ARG A 123 1.61 -9.67 4.52
C ARG A 123 2.26 -8.49 3.82
N PHE A 124 1.47 -7.48 3.44
CA PHE A 124 1.96 -6.24 2.86
C PHE A 124 1.16 -5.05 3.39
N ASP A 125 1.77 -4.30 4.32
CA ASP A 125 1.17 -3.09 4.89
C ASP A 125 1.62 -1.87 4.09
N ILE A 126 0.71 -0.91 3.89
CA ILE A 126 0.94 0.31 3.11
C ILE A 126 0.85 1.50 4.07
N SER A 127 1.92 2.26 4.18
CA SER A 127 1.94 3.53 4.90
C SER A 127 1.88 4.68 3.91
N ILE A 128 0.70 5.23 3.71
CA ILE A 128 0.50 6.43 2.90
C ILE A 128 1.06 7.62 3.68
N ASN A 129 2.21 8.12 3.26
CA ASN A 129 3.00 9.09 4.01
C ASN A 129 3.42 10.32 3.21
N TYR A 130 2.85 10.55 2.03
CA TYR A 130 3.19 11.73 1.21
C TYR A 130 2.73 13.07 1.82
N LYS A 131 1.95 13.04 2.92
CA LYS A 131 1.65 14.22 3.76
C LYS A 131 2.37 14.18 5.14
N ALA A 132 3.33 13.28 5.32
CA ALA A 132 4.17 13.22 6.51
C ALA A 132 5.51 13.94 6.25
N ALA A 133 6.00 14.64 7.28
CA ALA A 133 7.35 15.19 7.32
C ALA A 133 8.18 14.38 8.32
N TYR A 134 9.38 13.97 7.93
CA TYR A 134 10.30 13.17 8.75
C TYR A 134 11.58 13.93 9.06
#